data_AF-A0A6I0EZ60-F1
#
_entry.id   AF-A0A6I0EZ60-F1
#
_cell.length_a   1.000
_cell.length_b   1.000
_cell.length_c   1.000
_cell.angle_alpha   90.00
_cell.angle_beta   90.00
_cell.angle_gamma   90.00
#
_symmetry.space_group_name_H-M   'P 1'
#
loop_
_entity.id
_entity.type
_entity.pdbx_description
1 polymer ?
#
loop_
_entity_poly.entity_id
_entity_poly.type
_entity_poly.pdbx_seq_one_letter_code
_entity_poly.pdbx_strand_id
1 'polypeptide(L)'
;MTNEQQEKIIELRKLGIGYRSIATAMHISRDKVRNFCKAQGLDGYGKNNKKPEEEKMIRELCKNCGKRINQKRIKGRPKTYCSKECKKEWEVKHPTLYQHVCYYCGKKFESKAKSADFCCHKCYIRDRFWRDEDIETVVKHLRKGTPIPKSLGWVKDLIDGRECRQSGEKLEESI
;
A
#
# COMPACT_ATOMS: atom_id res chain seq x y z
N MET A 1 38.82 2.05 -0.01
CA MET A 1 37.75 1.04 0.07
C MET A 1 38.52 -0.26 0.06
N THR A 2 38.42 -1.06 1.11
CA THR A 2 39.20 -2.29 1.24
C THR A 2 38.59 -3.40 0.39
N ASN A 3 39.34 -4.46 0.08
CA ASN A 3 38.84 -5.60 -0.70
C ASN A 3 37.63 -6.26 -0.01
N GLU A 4 37.67 -6.40 1.31
CA GLU A 4 36.54 -6.90 2.11
C GLU A 4 35.29 -6.02 1.98
N GLN A 5 35.45 -4.69 1.99
CA GLN A 5 34.34 -3.77 1.76
C GLN A 5 33.78 -3.90 0.35
N GLN A 6 34.63 -4.12 -0.66
CA GLN A 6 34.20 -4.31 -2.04
C GLN A 6 33.36 -5.57 -2.22
N GLU A 7 33.83 -6.71 -1.69
CA GLU A 7 33.09 -7.97 -1.72
C GLU A 7 31.72 -7.86 -1.04
N LYS A 8 31.69 -7.23 0.14
CA LYS A 8 30.46 -7.03 0.90
C LYS A 8 29.48 -6.09 0.20
N ILE A 9 29.98 -5.05 -0.47
CA ILE A 9 29.13 -4.17 -1.30
C ILE A 9 28.52 -4.98 -2.46
N ILE A 10 29.29 -5.84 -3.14
CA ILE A 10 28.78 -6.67 -4.24
C ILE A 10 27.69 -7.62 -3.73
N GLU A 11 27.91 -8.29 -2.61
CA GLU A 11 26.94 -9.21 -2.00
C GLU A 11 25.64 -8.50 -1.62
N LEU A 12 25.72 -7.39 -0.87
CA LEU A 12 24.56 -6.61 -0.46
C LEU A 12 23.80 -6.02 -1.67
N ARG A 13 24.54 -5.64 -2.73
CA ARG A 13 23.92 -5.20 -3.99
C ARG A 13 23.17 -6.33 -4.65
N LYS A 14 23.74 -7.53 -4.78
CA LYS A 14 23.05 -8.72 -5.33
C LYS A 14 21.78 -9.07 -4.54
N LEU A 15 21.76 -8.80 -3.23
CA LEU A 15 20.60 -9.04 -2.36
C LEU A 15 19.47 -8.01 -2.52
N GLY A 16 19.69 -6.90 -3.23
CA GLY A 16 18.66 -5.87 -3.37
C GLY A 16 18.92 -4.56 -2.66
N ILE A 17 20.00 -4.47 -1.89
CA ILE A 17 20.14 -3.41 -0.90
C ILE A 17 20.59 -2.11 -1.59
N GLY A 18 19.98 -1.01 -1.17
CA GLY A 18 20.23 0.32 -1.73
C GLY A 18 21.57 0.91 -1.27
N TYR A 19 22.12 1.83 -2.06
CA TYR A 19 23.42 2.46 -1.78
C TYR A 19 23.49 3.11 -0.40
N ARG A 20 22.40 3.75 0.06
CA ARG A 20 22.35 4.43 1.36
C ARG A 20 22.50 3.46 2.52
N SER A 21 21.77 2.33 2.49
CA SER A 21 21.84 1.31 3.54
C SER A 21 23.21 0.63 3.60
N ILE A 22 23.81 0.34 2.43
CA ILE A 22 25.16 -0.20 2.34
C ILE A 22 26.20 0.79 2.89
N ALA A 23 26.07 2.07 2.53
CA ALA A 23 26.92 3.14 3.00
C ALA A 23 26.90 3.29 4.53
N THR A 24 25.70 3.25 5.12
CA THR A 24 25.51 3.29 6.58
C THR A 24 26.14 2.07 7.25
N ALA A 25 25.90 0.86 6.75
CA ALA A 25 26.43 -0.37 7.34
C ALA A 25 27.96 -0.46 7.28
N MET A 26 28.57 0.09 6.23
CA MET A 26 30.01 0.00 5.97
C MET A 26 30.80 1.26 6.37
N HIS A 27 30.13 2.25 6.99
CA HIS A 27 30.71 3.55 7.39
C HIS A 27 31.49 4.26 6.27
N ILE A 28 30.97 4.21 5.04
CA ILE A 28 31.54 4.87 3.87
C ILE A 28 30.52 5.79 3.23
N SER A 29 30.98 6.78 2.46
CA SER A 29 30.04 7.70 1.80
C SER A 29 29.20 6.98 0.75
N ARG A 30 27.93 7.38 0.64
CA ARG A 30 27.00 6.87 -0.37
C ARG A 30 27.53 7.01 -1.80
N ASP A 31 28.27 8.08 -2.08
CA ASP A 31 28.85 8.30 -3.40
C ASP A 31 30.01 7.35 -3.70
N LYS A 32 30.79 6.96 -2.68
CA LYS A 32 31.84 5.95 -2.83
C LYS A 32 31.24 4.58 -3.19
N VAL A 33 30.15 4.19 -2.53
CA VAL A 33 29.39 2.97 -2.86
C VAL A 33 28.81 3.04 -4.28
N ARG A 34 28.16 4.16 -4.63
CA ARG A 34 27.57 4.36 -5.96
C ARG A 34 28.62 4.28 -7.07
N ASN A 35 29.74 4.97 -6.92
CA ASN A 35 30.80 5.00 -7.93
C ASN A 35 31.44 3.61 -8.10
N PHE A 36 31.68 2.89 -7.01
CA PHE A 36 32.15 1.51 -7.06
C PHE A 36 31.14 0.58 -7.75
N CYS A 37 29.86 0.64 -7.37
CA CYS A 37 28.81 -0.15 -8.02
C CYS A 37 28.72 0.15 -9.52
N LYS A 38 28.84 1.42 -9.92
CA LYS A 38 28.84 1.82 -11.33
C LYS A 38 30.04 1.26 -12.10
N ALA A 39 31.23 1.25 -11.50
CA ALA A 39 32.43 0.65 -12.10
C ALA A 39 32.32 -0.87 -12.25
N GLN A 40 31.55 -1.53 -11.37
CA GLN A 40 31.32 -2.98 -11.38
C GLN A 40 30.06 -3.40 -12.18
N GLY A 41 29.39 -2.48 -12.87
CA GLY A 41 28.14 -2.78 -13.60
C GLY A 41 26.95 -3.16 -12.70
N LEU A 42 27.02 -2.79 -11.41
CA LEU A 42 25.98 -2.99 -10.40
C LEU A 42 25.15 -1.72 -10.18
N ASP A 43 25.07 -0.85 -11.18
CA ASP A 43 24.25 0.36 -11.13
C ASP A 43 22.74 0.03 -11.21
N GLY A 44 21.87 1.02 -10.99
CA GLY A 44 20.41 0.81 -10.91
C GLY A 44 19.89 0.35 -9.54
N TYR A 45 18.69 -0.22 -9.48
CA TYR A 45 18.08 -0.72 -8.25
C TYR A 45 18.67 -2.11 -7.93
N GLY A 46 19.16 -2.34 -6.70
CA GLY A 46 19.95 -3.54 -6.33
C GLY A 46 19.20 -4.86 -6.50
N LYS A 47 17.88 -4.80 -6.66
CA LYS A 47 17.09 -5.84 -7.27
C LYS A 47 16.62 -5.23 -8.56
N ASN A 48 17.26 -5.57 -9.68
CA ASN A 48 16.42 -5.75 -10.86
C ASN A 48 15.43 -6.82 -10.45
N ASN A 49 14.24 -6.34 -10.10
CA ASN A 49 13.06 -7.13 -9.96
C ASN A 49 13.01 -8.02 -11.19
N LYS A 50 13.47 -9.26 -11.06
CA LYS A 50 12.75 -10.39 -11.64
C LYS A 50 11.40 -10.44 -10.92
N LYS A 51 10.56 -9.40 -11.10
CA LYS A 51 9.20 -9.71 -11.48
C LYS A 51 9.41 -10.59 -12.71
N PRO A 52 8.81 -11.78 -12.78
CA PRO A 52 8.86 -12.52 -14.02
C PRO A 52 8.58 -11.48 -15.10
N GLU A 53 9.44 -11.41 -16.11
CA GLU A 53 8.94 -11.12 -17.44
C GLU A 53 7.90 -12.22 -17.69
N GLU A 54 6.71 -12.09 -17.08
CA GLU A 54 5.51 -12.25 -17.86
C GLU A 54 5.72 -11.25 -18.97
N GLU A 55 6.32 -11.76 -20.04
CA GLU A 55 6.43 -11.13 -21.32
C GLU A 55 5.16 -10.30 -21.45
N LYS A 56 5.34 -8.98 -21.54
CA LYS A 56 4.24 -8.09 -21.90
C LYS A 56 3.88 -8.43 -23.34
N MET A 57 3.25 -9.59 -23.56
CA MET A 57 2.62 -9.94 -24.81
C MET A 57 1.71 -8.76 -25.11
N ILE A 58 2.07 -8.06 -26.18
CA ILE A 58 1.31 -6.95 -26.68
C ILE A 58 -0.04 -7.54 -27.06
N ARG A 59 -1.08 -7.24 -26.27
CA ARG A 59 -2.41 -7.73 -26.58
C ARG A 59 -2.82 -7.19 -27.94
N GLU A 60 -3.16 -8.08 -28.86
CA GLU A 60 -3.66 -7.72 -30.17
C GLU A 60 -5.17 -7.51 -30.16
N LEU A 61 -5.87 -7.99 -29.13
CA LEU A 61 -7.32 -7.89 -28.99
C LEU A 61 -7.68 -7.09 -27.74
N CYS A 62 -8.72 -6.26 -27.86
CA CYS A 62 -9.29 -5.52 -26.75
C CYS A 62 -9.83 -6.49 -25.70
N LYS A 63 -9.41 -6.29 -24.44
CA LYS A 63 -9.84 -7.12 -23.32
C LYS A 63 -11.36 -7.16 -23.12
N ASN A 64 -12.09 -6.13 -23.53
CA ASN A 64 -13.55 -6.05 -23.38
C ASN A 64 -14.33 -6.59 -24.58
N CYS A 65 -14.11 -6.02 -25.77
CA CYS A 65 -14.94 -6.28 -26.96
C CYS A 65 -14.26 -7.15 -28.02
N GLY A 66 -13.01 -7.56 -27.82
CA GLY A 66 -12.26 -8.37 -28.78
C GLY A 66 -11.78 -7.63 -30.03
N LYS A 67 -12.10 -6.35 -30.23
CA LYS A 67 -11.61 -5.57 -31.38
C LYS A 67 -10.08 -5.56 -31.44
N ARG A 68 -9.51 -5.65 -32.64
CA ARG A 68 -8.06 -5.60 -32.81
C ARG A 68 -7.49 -4.24 -32.37
N ILE A 69 -6.42 -4.28 -31.60
CA ILE A 69 -5.67 -3.13 -31.07
C ILE A 69 -4.17 -3.39 -31.29
N ASN A 70 -3.33 -2.36 -31.16
CA ASN A 70 -1.87 -2.49 -31.22
C ASN A 70 -1.29 -3.07 -32.54
N GLN A 71 -2.06 -3.07 -33.64
CA GLN A 71 -1.64 -3.63 -34.94
C GLN A 71 -0.45 -2.93 -35.59
N LYS A 72 -0.30 -1.62 -35.35
CA LYS A 72 0.82 -0.81 -35.87
C LYS A 72 1.92 -0.71 -34.82
N ARG A 73 3.16 -0.49 -35.26
CA ARG A 73 4.31 -0.25 -34.37
C ARG A 73 3.96 0.84 -33.34
N ILE A 74 3.91 0.45 -32.07
CA ILE A 74 3.45 1.30 -30.98
C ILE A 74 4.63 2.16 -30.51
N LYS A 75 4.44 3.48 -30.47
CA LYS A 75 5.33 4.36 -29.69
C LYS A 75 4.71 4.51 -28.30
N GLY A 76 5.31 3.88 -27.29
CA GLY A 76 4.88 3.97 -25.88
C GLY A 76 4.17 2.71 -25.34
N ARG A 77 3.34 2.88 -24.29
CA ARG A 77 2.68 1.77 -23.59
C ARG A 77 1.60 1.12 -24.48
N PRO A 78 1.64 -0.22 -24.70
CA PRO A 78 0.60 -0.92 -25.45
C PRO A 78 -0.80 -0.71 -24.87
N LYS A 79 -1.80 -0.57 -25.73
CA LYS A 79 -3.20 -0.45 -25.31
C LYS A 79 -3.71 -1.80 -24.78
N THR A 80 -4.61 -1.76 -23.81
CA THR A 80 -5.36 -2.94 -23.34
C THR A 80 -6.81 -2.94 -23.81
N TYR A 81 -7.33 -1.74 -24.10
CA TYR A 81 -8.71 -1.50 -24.54
C TYR A 81 -8.69 -0.67 -25.82
N CYS A 82 -9.67 -0.89 -26.71
CA CYS A 82 -9.78 -0.11 -27.95
C CYS A 82 -10.22 1.35 -27.68
N SER A 83 -10.96 1.57 -26.59
CA SER A 83 -11.50 2.88 -26.22
C SER A 83 -11.68 3.02 -24.71
N LYS A 84 -11.98 4.25 -24.23
CA LYS A 84 -12.24 4.53 -22.81
C LYS A 84 -13.53 3.87 -22.34
N GLU A 85 -14.53 3.79 -23.21
CA GLU A 85 -15.82 3.16 -22.96
C GLU A 85 -15.64 1.66 -22.69
N CYS A 86 -14.88 0.97 -23.56
CA CYS A 86 -14.55 -0.44 -23.35
C CYS A 86 -13.77 -0.70 -22.06
N LYS A 87 -12.91 0.24 -21.63
CA LYS A 87 -12.25 0.13 -20.32
C LYS A 87 -13.28 0.23 -19.18
N LYS A 88 -14.17 1.22 -19.23
CA LYS A 88 -15.19 1.46 -18.19
C LYS A 88 -16.16 0.28 -18.09
N GLU A 89 -16.67 -0.22 -19.20
CA GLU A 89 -17.54 -1.40 -19.23
C GLU A 89 -16.86 -2.63 -18.62
N TRP A 90 -15.59 -2.85 -18.95
CA TRP A 90 -14.82 -3.94 -18.36
C TRP A 90 -14.69 -3.79 -16.85
N GLU A 91 -14.38 -2.59 -16.36
CA GLU A 91 -14.26 -2.29 -14.92
C GLU A 91 -15.59 -2.45 -14.17
N VAL A 92 -16.72 -2.16 -14.82
CA VAL A 92 -18.06 -2.39 -14.26
C VAL A 92 -18.37 -3.89 -14.16
N LYS A 93 -18.04 -4.67 -15.20
CA LYS A 93 -18.25 -6.14 -15.22
C LYS A 93 -17.28 -6.89 -14.31
N HIS A 94 -16.07 -6.34 -14.12
CA HIS A 94 -14.99 -6.95 -13.33
C HIS A 94 -14.52 -5.98 -12.25
N PRO A 95 -15.38 -5.68 -11.25
CA PRO A 95 -14.98 -4.83 -10.15
C PRO A 95 -13.82 -5.49 -9.40
N THR A 96 -12.74 -4.75 -9.22
CA THR A 96 -11.67 -5.19 -8.32
C THR A 96 -12.11 -4.87 -6.91
N LEU A 97 -12.41 -5.92 -6.14
CA LEU A 97 -12.77 -5.81 -4.73
C LEU A 97 -11.53 -6.10 -3.89
N TYR A 98 -11.29 -5.24 -2.90
CA TYR A 98 -10.24 -5.39 -1.92
C TYR A 98 -10.89 -5.73 -0.58
N GLN A 99 -10.30 -6.69 0.13
CA GLN A 99 -10.73 -7.07 1.47
C GLN A 99 -10.08 -6.15 2.50
N HIS A 100 -10.89 -5.66 3.42
CA HIS A 100 -10.50 -4.72 4.48
C HIS A 100 -11.06 -5.17 5.83
N VAL A 101 -10.51 -4.60 6.90
CA VAL A 101 -11.05 -4.72 8.26
C VAL A 101 -11.42 -3.33 8.73
N CYS A 102 -12.68 -3.15 9.14
CA CYS A 102 -13.15 -1.86 9.65
C CYS A 102 -12.43 -1.51 10.94
N TYR A 103 -11.75 -0.36 10.96
CA TYR A 103 -11.08 0.16 12.14
C TYR A 103 -12.04 0.31 13.32
N TYR A 104 -13.23 0.87 13.08
CA TYR A 104 -14.19 1.14 14.15
C TYR A 104 -14.86 -0.10 14.76
N CYS A 105 -15.27 -1.08 13.95
CA CYS A 105 -16.08 -2.21 14.45
C CYS A 105 -15.42 -3.57 14.33
N GLY A 106 -14.24 -3.66 13.71
CA GLY A 106 -13.50 -4.89 13.48
C GLY A 106 -14.09 -5.84 12.43
N LYS A 107 -15.19 -5.46 11.75
CA LYS A 107 -15.83 -6.31 10.73
C LYS A 107 -15.01 -6.34 9.44
N LYS A 108 -14.85 -7.53 8.86
CA LYS A 108 -14.31 -7.70 7.50
C LYS A 108 -15.33 -7.16 6.48
N PHE A 109 -14.86 -6.40 5.50
CA PHE A 109 -15.71 -5.87 4.44
C PHE A 109 -14.93 -5.76 3.12
N GLU A 110 -15.67 -5.67 2.02
CA GLU A 110 -15.10 -5.50 0.69
C GLU A 110 -15.38 -4.11 0.16
N SER A 111 -14.39 -3.52 -0.51
CA SER A 111 -14.59 -2.22 -1.17
C SER A 111 -13.81 -2.12 -2.48
N LYS A 112 -14.27 -1.24 -3.37
CA LYS A 112 -13.56 -0.88 -4.60
C LYS A 112 -12.31 -0.02 -4.32
N ALA A 113 -12.22 0.57 -3.12
CA ALA A 113 -11.07 1.36 -2.73
C ALA A 113 -9.91 0.45 -2.32
N LYS A 114 -8.69 0.83 -2.73
CA LYS A 114 -7.47 0.09 -2.38
C LYS A 114 -7.15 0.12 -0.90
N SER A 115 -7.59 1.17 -0.21
CA SER A 115 -7.45 1.34 1.23
C SER A 115 -8.77 1.94 1.71
N ALA A 116 -9.45 1.22 2.59
CA ALA A 116 -10.69 1.66 3.21
C ALA A 116 -10.66 1.29 4.69
N ASP A 117 -10.79 2.31 5.55
CA ASP A 117 -10.72 2.13 7.00
C ASP A 117 -12.07 1.75 7.62
N PHE A 118 -13.18 2.07 6.98
CA PHE A 118 -14.52 1.91 7.56
C PHE A 118 -15.46 1.16 6.63
N CYS A 119 -16.22 0.21 7.19
CA CYS A 119 -17.21 -0.56 6.43
C CYS A 119 -18.44 0.27 6.02
N CYS A 120 -18.72 1.39 6.71
CA CYS A 120 -19.84 2.27 6.41
C CYS A 120 -19.65 3.68 6.98
N HIS A 121 -20.43 4.63 6.47
CA HIS A 121 -20.41 6.03 6.90
C HIS A 121 -20.67 6.20 8.41
N LYS A 122 -21.55 5.36 8.99
CA LYS A 122 -21.82 5.37 10.44
C LYS A 122 -20.59 5.02 11.28
N CYS A 123 -19.75 4.10 10.82
CA CYS A 123 -18.50 3.76 11.50
C CYS A 123 -17.50 4.90 11.42
N TYR A 124 -17.41 5.58 10.27
CA TYR A 124 -16.60 6.78 10.11
C TYR A 124 -17.03 7.90 11.08
N ILE A 125 -18.32 8.23 11.12
CA ILE A 125 -18.85 9.27 12.01
C ILE A 125 -18.56 8.93 13.48
N ARG A 126 -18.83 7.69 13.91
CA ARG A 126 -18.64 7.30 15.31
C ARG A 126 -17.17 7.34 15.71
N ASP A 127 -16.27 6.81 14.87
CA ASP A 127 -14.84 6.86 15.15
C ASP A 127 -14.31 8.29 15.24
N ARG A 128 -14.83 9.19 14.39
CA ARG A 128 -14.35 10.57 14.32
C ARG A 128 -14.92 11.49 15.39
N PHE A 129 -16.20 11.37 15.71
CA PHE A 129 -16.91 12.38 16.51
C PHE A 129 -17.46 11.87 17.85
N TRP A 130 -17.55 10.56 18.06
CA TRP A 130 -18.25 9.96 19.21
C TRP A 130 -17.32 9.13 20.11
N ARG A 131 -16.04 9.50 20.20
CA ARG A 131 -15.07 8.74 21.01
C ARG A 131 -15.39 8.85 22.50
N ASP A 132 -15.82 10.02 22.96
CA ASP A 132 -16.11 10.27 24.38
C ASP A 132 -17.27 9.39 24.87
N GLU A 133 -18.37 9.33 24.11
CA GLU A 133 -19.53 8.48 24.43
C GLU A 133 -19.20 6.98 24.33
N ASP A 134 -18.31 6.62 23.39
CA ASP A 134 -17.80 5.26 23.28
C ASP A 134 -16.92 4.88 24.49
N ILE A 135 -16.10 5.79 25.02
CA ILE A 135 -15.32 5.58 26.25
C ILE A 135 -16.26 5.30 27.43
N GLU A 136 -17.29 6.13 27.63
CA GLU A 136 -18.27 5.93 28.72
C GLU A 136 -18.94 4.56 28.63
N THR A 137 -19.33 4.18 27.42
CA THR A 137 -19.95 2.88 27.16
C THR A 137 -18.98 1.74 27.49
N VAL A 138 -17.73 1.83 27.07
CA VAL A 138 -16.68 0.84 27.36
C VAL A 138 -16.46 0.72 28.87
N VAL A 139 -16.29 1.83 29.58
CA VAL A 139 -16.10 1.84 31.05
C VAL A 139 -17.27 1.16 31.77
N LYS A 140 -18.50 1.42 31.33
CA LYS A 140 -19.71 0.79 31.88
C LYS A 140 -19.71 -0.73 31.68
N HIS A 141 -19.31 -1.21 30.50
CA HIS A 141 -19.24 -2.64 30.21
C HIS A 141 -18.13 -3.34 31.00
N LEU A 142 -16.96 -2.69 31.14
CA LEU A 142 -15.83 -3.17 31.93
C LEU A 142 -16.21 -3.33 33.41
N ARG A 143 -16.86 -2.32 34.01
CA ARG A 143 -17.34 -2.38 35.41
C ARG A 143 -18.34 -3.50 35.64
N LYS A 144 -19.13 -3.85 34.63
CA LYS A 144 -20.15 -4.91 34.70
C LYS A 144 -19.60 -6.31 34.35
N GLY A 145 -18.35 -6.43 33.91
CA GLY A 145 -17.79 -7.69 33.42
C GLY A 145 -18.51 -8.25 32.19
N THR A 146 -19.16 -7.38 31.41
CA THR A 146 -19.93 -7.79 30.21
C THR A 146 -19.15 -7.55 28.93
N PRO A 147 -19.35 -8.36 27.88
CA PRO A 147 -18.68 -8.14 26.60
C PRO A 147 -19.11 -6.81 25.97
N ILE A 148 -18.13 -6.08 25.43
CA ILE A 148 -18.37 -4.81 24.75
C ILE A 148 -19.04 -5.10 23.38
N PRO A 149 -20.16 -4.45 23.04
CA PRO A 149 -20.95 -4.79 21.85
C PRO A 149 -20.25 -4.48 20.52
N LYS A 150 -19.21 -3.64 20.52
CA LYS A 150 -18.38 -3.36 19.35
C LYS A 150 -16.90 -3.39 19.70
N SER A 151 -16.13 -4.03 18.85
CA SER A 151 -14.67 -3.98 18.89
C SER A 151 -14.18 -2.65 18.32
N LEU A 152 -13.98 -1.65 19.18
CA LEU A 152 -13.43 -0.35 18.81
C LEU A 152 -11.93 -0.47 18.51
N GLY A 153 -11.50 -0.15 17.29
CA GLY A 153 -10.09 -0.30 16.87
C GLY A 153 -9.12 0.54 17.69
N TRP A 154 -9.49 1.79 18.00
CA TRP A 154 -8.66 2.66 18.85
C TRP A 154 -8.54 2.12 20.28
N VAL A 155 -9.58 1.47 20.84
CA VAL A 155 -9.49 0.79 22.15
C VAL A 155 -8.51 -0.37 22.09
N LYS A 156 -8.53 -1.16 21.00
CA LYS A 156 -7.56 -2.25 20.78
C LYS A 156 -6.14 -1.71 20.68
N ASP A 157 -5.94 -0.60 19.98
CA ASP A 157 -4.63 0.04 19.89
C ASP A 157 -4.12 0.46 21.28
N LEU A 158 -4.97 1.06 22.12
CA LEU A 158 -4.61 1.40 23.50
C LEU A 158 -4.25 0.18 24.35
N ILE A 159 -5.02 -0.91 24.24
CA ILE A 159 -4.74 -2.17 24.96
C ILE A 159 -3.41 -2.76 24.49
N ASP A 160 -3.12 -2.69 23.20
CA ASP A 160 -1.89 -3.19 22.59
C ASP A 160 -0.69 -2.24 22.76
N GLY A 161 -0.87 -1.11 23.47
CA GLY A 161 0.19 -0.11 23.70
C GLY A 161 0.59 0.69 22.45
N ARG A 162 -0.27 0.73 21.42
CA ARG A 162 -0.08 1.50 20.19
C ARG A 162 -0.73 2.87 20.30
N GLU A 163 -0.14 3.87 19.63
CA GLU A 163 -0.76 5.19 19.50
C GLU A 163 -2.08 5.11 18.73
N CYS A 164 -3.12 5.76 19.26
CA CYS A 164 -4.40 5.88 18.55
C CYS A 164 -4.23 6.71 17.28
N ARG A 165 -4.82 6.26 16.17
CA ARG A 165 -4.91 7.07 14.95
C ARG A 165 -5.69 8.35 15.27
N GLN A 166 -5.05 9.50 15.10
CA GLN A 166 -5.70 10.80 15.31
C GLN A 166 -6.87 10.94 14.34
N SER A 167 -8.08 11.07 14.90
CA SER A 167 -9.26 11.48 14.14
C SER A 167 -9.06 12.95 13.80
N GLY A 168 -8.99 13.28 12.51
CA GLY A 168 -8.73 14.65 12.07
C GLY A 168 -9.64 15.66 12.78
N GLU A 169 -9.07 16.83 13.08
CA GLU A 169 -9.65 17.87 13.93
C GLU A 169 -11.11 18.18 13.57
N LYS A 170 -11.93 18.42 14.61
CA LYS A 170 -13.27 18.99 14.45
C LYS A 170 -13.07 20.35 13.77
N LEU A 171 -13.65 20.55 12.58
CA LEU A 171 -13.88 21.92 12.10
C LEU A 171 -14.82 22.54 13.13
N GLU A 172 -14.29 23.42 13.97
CA GLU A 172 -15.11 24.31 14.78
C GLU A 172 -15.89 25.20 13.81
N GLU A 173 -17.21 25.03 13.79
CA GLU A 173 -18.14 25.94 13.13
C GLU A 173 -18.08 27.28 13.88
N SER A 174 -17.35 28.24 13.32
CA SER A 174 -17.45 29.64 13.73
C SER A 174 -18.72 30.22 13.11
N ILE A 175 -19.72 30.49 13.97
CA ILE A 175 -20.83 31.41 13.70
C ILE A 175 -20.33 32.84 13.88
#